data_AF-A0A5C3DWN2-F1
#
_entry.id   AF-A0A5C3DWN2-F1
#
_cell.length_a   1.000
_cell.length_b   1.000
_cell.length_c   1.000
_cell.angle_alpha   90.00
_cell.angle_beta   90.00
_cell.angle_gamma   90.00
#
_symmetry.space_group_name_H-M   'P 1'
#
loop_
_entity.id
_entity.type
_entity.pdbx_description
1 polymer ?
#
loop_
_entity_poly.entity_id
_entity_poly.type
_entity_poly.pdbx_seq_one_letter_code
_entity_poly.pdbx_strand_id
1 'polypeptide(L)'
;MGHPTVSPREVAVAIPVQLAPTTSSIQVYLVSSRKHANRFVLPKGGVESGETSRQAAVRELWEEAGLIGEPHASTSTTISRNSTPAELTVDDHKPHKKSPTSDPKEAGFVPRARYTGHEVLITAGEAVKDEWPEKHERERKAFTIQQAEKKLEWRKDVHTIFQRWAAGIPKDTQ
;
A
#
# COMPACT_ATOMS: atom_id res chain seq x y z
N MET A 1 21.58 -24.53 20.30
CA MET A 1 21.94 -23.73 19.11
C MET A 1 20.65 -23.21 18.51
N GLY A 2 20.39 -21.90 18.54
CA GLY A 2 19.15 -21.33 18.01
C GLY A 2 19.13 -21.46 16.50
N HIS A 3 18.13 -22.15 15.94
CA HIS A 3 17.88 -22.08 14.50
C HIS A 3 17.64 -20.61 14.12
N PRO A 4 18.19 -20.12 12.99
CA PRO A 4 17.89 -18.77 12.55
C PRO A 4 16.37 -18.63 12.42
N THR A 5 15.79 -17.70 13.18
CA THR A 5 14.36 -17.40 13.14
C THR A 5 14.03 -16.87 11.75
N VAL A 6 13.32 -17.67 10.96
CA VAL A 6 12.86 -17.27 9.63
C VAL A 6 11.75 -16.25 9.82
N SER A 7 11.90 -15.06 9.24
CA SER A 7 10.90 -14.01 9.27
C SER A 7 10.35 -13.72 7.86
N PRO A 8 9.12 -13.22 7.75
CA PRO A 8 8.59 -12.71 6.49
C PRO A 8 9.40 -11.51 5.99
N ARG A 9 9.37 -11.26 4.68
CA ARG A 9 9.77 -9.97 4.14
C ARG A 9 8.73 -8.92 4.51
N GLU A 10 9.13 -7.85 5.16
CA GLU A 10 8.26 -6.70 5.41
C GLU A 10 8.08 -5.87 4.13
N VAL A 11 6.83 -5.59 3.77
CA VAL A 11 6.44 -4.85 2.57
C VAL A 11 5.48 -3.73 2.96
N ALA A 12 5.82 -2.50 2.61
CA ALA A 12 4.98 -1.34 2.81
C ALA A 12 4.11 -1.08 1.59
N VAL A 13 2.85 -0.70 1.81
CA VAL A 13 1.88 -0.37 0.75
C VAL A 13 1.36 1.04 0.98
N ALA A 14 1.58 1.94 0.01
CA ALA A 14 1.01 3.28 0.07
C ALA A 14 -0.43 3.27 -0.46
N ILE A 15 -1.34 3.92 0.27
CA ILE A 15 -2.70 4.24 -0.16
C ILE A 15 -2.76 5.76 -0.39
N PRO A 16 -2.31 6.25 -1.56
CA PRO A 16 -2.25 7.67 -1.84
C PRO A 16 -3.65 8.22 -2.12
N VAL A 17 -4.06 9.19 -1.32
CA VAL A 17 -5.41 9.76 -1.33
C VAL A 17 -5.34 11.27 -1.55
N GLN A 18 -6.25 11.78 -2.37
CA GLN A 18 -6.42 13.22 -2.55
C GLN A 18 -7.89 13.58 -2.37
N LEU A 19 -8.14 14.59 -1.55
CA LEU A 19 -9.46 15.20 -1.41
C LEU A 19 -9.62 16.25 -2.52
N ALA A 20 -10.68 16.13 -3.32
CA ALA A 20 -11.05 17.18 -4.25
C ALA A 20 -11.56 18.41 -3.47
N PRO A 21 -10.99 19.61 -3.67
CA PRO A 21 -11.30 20.78 -2.85
C PRO A 21 -12.78 21.21 -2.87
N THR A 22 -13.49 20.92 -3.96
CA THR A 22 -14.85 21.44 -4.21
C THR A 22 -15.96 20.43 -3.92
N THR A 23 -15.67 19.13 -4.00
CA THR A 23 -16.68 18.06 -3.88
C THR A 23 -16.46 17.19 -2.65
N SER A 24 -15.33 17.35 -1.94
CA SER A 24 -14.84 16.43 -0.91
C SER A 24 -14.73 14.97 -1.40
N SER A 25 -14.77 14.74 -2.71
CA SER A 25 -14.65 13.39 -3.27
C SER A 25 -13.22 12.91 -3.12
N ILE A 26 -13.05 11.67 -2.66
CA ILE A 26 -11.76 11.04 -2.51
C ILE A 26 -11.31 10.42 -3.83
N GLN A 27 -10.11 10.78 -4.26
CA GLN A 27 -9.40 10.11 -5.35
C GLN A 27 -8.26 9.27 -4.79
N VAL A 28 -8.06 8.11 -5.38
CA VAL A 28 -6.97 7.18 -5.05
C VAL A 28 -6.05 7.04 -6.26
N TYR A 29 -4.75 7.18 -6.06
CA TYR A 29 -3.76 6.96 -7.12
C TYR A 29 -3.27 5.52 -7.14
N LEU A 30 -3.27 4.91 -8.33
CA LEU A 30 -2.67 3.60 -8.58
C LEU A 30 -1.55 3.73 -9.62
N VAL A 31 -0.67 2.73 -9.64
CA VAL A 31 0.38 2.58 -10.67
C VAL A 31 0.16 1.32 -11.50
N SER A 32 0.58 1.34 -12.77
CA SER A 32 0.57 0.13 -13.60
C SER A 32 1.54 -0.93 -13.07
N SER A 33 1.20 -2.20 -13.28
CA SER A 33 2.05 -3.34 -12.87
C SER A 33 3.12 -3.63 -13.91
N ARG A 34 4.40 -3.63 -13.50
CA ARG A 34 5.53 -4.08 -14.37
C ARG A 34 5.41 -5.53 -14.84
N LYS A 35 4.80 -6.39 -14.02
CA LYS A 35 4.75 -7.84 -14.27
C LYS A 35 3.47 -8.32 -14.95
N HIS A 36 2.41 -7.51 -14.89
CA HIS A 36 1.10 -7.91 -15.37
C HIS A 36 0.52 -6.77 -16.20
N ALA A 37 0.64 -6.89 -17.52
CA ALA A 37 0.10 -5.90 -18.46
C ALA A 37 -1.38 -5.60 -18.18
N ASN A 38 -1.77 -4.34 -18.36
CA ASN A 38 -3.14 -3.84 -18.16
C ASN A 38 -3.70 -3.99 -16.72
N ARG A 39 -2.84 -4.29 -15.74
CA ARG A 39 -3.21 -4.32 -14.32
C ARG A 39 -2.65 -3.10 -13.59
N PHE A 40 -3.41 -2.59 -12.62
CA PHE A 40 -2.99 -1.54 -11.70
C PHE A 40 -2.81 -2.11 -10.30
N VAL A 41 -1.97 -1.48 -9.49
CA VAL A 41 -1.71 -1.83 -8.10
C VAL A 41 -1.42 -0.57 -7.29
N LEU A 42 -1.55 -0.65 -5.97
CA LEU A 42 -1.03 0.37 -5.07
C LEU A 42 0.52 0.37 -5.10
N PRO A 43 1.18 1.53 -4.94
CA PRO A 43 2.63 1.58 -4.81
C PRO A 43 3.10 0.79 -3.60
N LYS A 44 4.13 -0.06 -3.76
CA LYS A 44 4.60 -0.92 -2.68
C LYS A 44 5.96 -1.57 -2.92
N GLY A 45 6.78 -1.60 -1.88
CA GLY A 45 8.03 -2.34 -1.86
C GLY A 45 8.54 -2.69 -0.46
N GLY A 46 9.79 -3.15 -0.39
CA GLY A 46 10.33 -3.71 0.85
C GLY A 46 10.67 -2.62 1.86
N VAL A 47 10.52 -2.92 3.15
CA VAL A 47 11.06 -2.07 4.21
C VAL A 47 12.56 -2.33 4.32
N GLU A 48 13.37 -1.30 4.12
CA GLU A 48 14.82 -1.33 4.19
C GLU A 48 15.35 -1.10 5.61
N SER A 49 16.66 -1.31 5.79
CA SER A 49 17.30 -1.12 7.09
C SER A 49 17.29 0.36 7.50
N GLY A 50 16.77 0.66 8.68
CA GLY A 50 16.74 2.02 9.23
C GLY A 50 15.52 2.84 8.85
N GLU A 51 14.60 2.31 8.04
CA GLU A 51 13.31 2.95 7.76
C GLU A 51 12.15 2.24 8.47
N THR A 52 11.14 3.03 8.82
CA THR A 52 9.83 2.53 9.24
C THR A 52 9.03 2.07 8.01
N SER A 53 8.03 1.22 8.23
CA SER A 53 7.12 0.80 7.15
C SER A 53 6.44 2.00 6.45
N ARG A 54 6.17 3.09 7.17
CA ARG A 54 5.57 4.28 6.56
C ARG A 54 6.56 5.07 5.70
N GLN A 55 7.80 5.21 6.14
CA GLN A 55 8.87 5.80 5.32
C GLN A 55 9.09 5.01 4.04
N ALA A 56 9.08 3.67 4.13
CA ALA A 56 9.14 2.79 2.97
C ALA A 56 7.96 3.02 2.00
N ALA A 57 6.72 3.12 2.52
CA ALA A 57 5.54 3.42 1.70
C ALA A 57 5.69 4.75 0.93
N VAL A 58 6.19 5.79 1.60
CA VAL A 58 6.37 7.12 1.01
C VAL A 58 7.50 7.15 -0.02
N ARG A 59 8.60 6.43 0.24
CA ARG A 59 9.68 6.25 -0.74
C ARG A 59 9.18 5.57 -2.01
N GLU A 60 8.47 4.44 -1.86
CA GLU A 60 7.92 3.68 -2.99
C GLU A 60 6.85 4.49 -3.74
N LEU A 61 6.06 5.30 -3.03
CA LEU A 61 5.11 6.21 -3.64
C LEU A 61 5.80 7.26 -4.52
N TRP A 62 6.93 7.80 -4.07
CA TRP A 62 7.74 8.71 -4.88
C TRP A 62 8.34 7.99 -6.09
N GLU A 63 8.98 6.84 -5.87
CA GLU A 63 9.68 6.09 -6.91
C GLU A 63 8.74 5.56 -7.99
N GLU A 64 7.63 4.91 -7.60
CA GLU A 64 6.72 4.23 -8.52
C GLU A 64 5.68 5.20 -9.13
N ALA A 65 5.26 6.22 -8.38
CA ALA A 65 4.14 7.09 -8.78
C ALA A 65 4.50 8.56 -8.95
N GLY A 66 5.68 9.03 -8.53
CA GLY A 66 6.01 10.46 -8.59
C GLY A 66 5.13 11.33 -7.70
N LEU A 67 4.64 10.76 -6.59
CA LEU A 67 3.81 11.44 -5.61
C LEU A 67 4.60 11.64 -4.32
N ILE A 68 4.57 12.84 -3.77
CA ILE A 68 5.21 13.18 -2.51
C ILE A 68 4.17 13.12 -1.40
N GLY A 69 4.52 12.45 -0.30
CA GLY A 69 3.73 12.43 0.90
C GLY A 69 4.60 12.66 2.12
N GLU A 70 3.98 13.02 3.23
CA GLU A 70 4.69 13.17 4.49
C GLU A 70 5.26 11.81 4.94
N PRO A 71 6.49 11.73 5.48
CA PRO A 71 7.08 10.48 5.99
C PRO A 71 6.55 10.06 7.36
N HIS A 72 5.92 10.98 8.11
CA HIS A 72 5.27 10.72 9.39
C HIS A 72 3.75 10.85 9.32
N ALA A 73 3.03 10.00 10.06
CA ALA A 73 1.57 10.06 10.08
C ALA A 73 1.11 11.32 10.81
N SER A 74 0.22 12.08 10.18
CA SER A 74 -0.51 13.17 10.84
C SER A 74 -1.83 12.62 11.36
N THR A 75 -2.09 12.77 12.66
CA THR A 75 -3.35 12.36 13.29
C THR A 75 -4.52 13.27 12.94
N SER A 76 -4.26 14.48 12.43
CA SER A 76 -5.30 15.48 12.18
C SER A 76 -5.95 15.37 10.80
N THR A 77 -5.40 14.56 9.90
CA THR A 77 -5.78 14.58 8.47
C THR A 77 -6.06 13.21 7.89
N THR A 78 -6.31 12.21 8.74
CA THR A 78 -6.62 10.85 8.28
C THR A 78 -8.09 10.75 7.86
N ILE A 79 -8.33 10.20 6.67
CA ILE A 79 -9.66 10.01 6.10
C ILE A 79 -10.29 8.73 6.65
N SER A 80 -9.54 7.63 6.65
CA SER A 80 -10.01 6.35 7.20
C SER A 80 -9.77 6.25 8.69
N ARG A 81 -10.81 5.84 9.43
CA ARG A 81 -10.69 5.47 10.85
C ARG A 81 -9.96 4.14 11.06
N ASN A 82 -9.85 3.31 10.01
CA ASN A 82 -9.08 2.07 10.01
C ASN A 82 -7.72 2.32 9.34
N SER A 83 -6.85 3.03 10.03
CA SER A 83 -5.59 3.53 9.48
C SER A 83 -4.37 3.11 10.29
N THR A 84 -4.57 2.35 11.37
CA THR A 84 -3.42 1.86 12.13
C THR A 84 -2.71 0.75 11.34
N PRO A 85 -1.37 0.65 11.45
CA PRO A 85 -0.62 -0.44 10.83
C PRO A 85 -1.17 -1.82 11.21
N ALA A 86 -1.64 -1.99 12.45
CA ALA A 86 -2.19 -3.26 12.92
C ALA A 86 -3.46 -3.68 12.15
N GLU A 87 -4.35 -2.73 11.87
CA GLU A 87 -5.58 -3.00 11.11
C GLU A 87 -5.30 -3.26 9.62
N LEU A 88 -4.26 -2.59 9.08
CA LEU A 88 -3.87 -2.66 7.68
C LEU A 88 -2.72 -3.65 7.41
N THR A 89 -2.50 -4.61 8.30
CA THR A 89 -1.51 -5.68 8.09
C THR A 89 -2.15 -6.96 7.53
N VAL A 90 -1.58 -7.51 6.46
CA VAL A 90 -1.99 -8.76 5.83
C VAL A 90 -0.76 -9.61 5.50
N ASP A 91 -0.79 -10.90 5.88
CA ASP A 91 0.26 -11.86 5.56
C ASP A 91 0.03 -12.51 4.18
N ASP A 92 1.10 -12.72 3.42
CA ASP A 92 1.06 -13.43 2.14
C ASP A 92 0.64 -14.89 2.37
N HIS A 93 -0.31 -15.38 1.56
CA HIS A 93 -0.71 -16.79 1.59
C HIS A 93 0.40 -17.76 1.16
N LYS A 94 1.45 -17.27 0.47
CA LYS A 94 2.57 -18.11 0.05
C LYS A 94 3.59 -18.26 1.18
N PRO A 95 4.17 -19.45 1.38
CA PRO A 95 5.21 -19.63 2.37
C PRO A 95 6.51 -18.92 1.99
N HIS A 96 7.25 -18.46 3.00
CA HIS A 96 8.64 -18.09 2.86
C HIS A 96 9.45 -19.31 2.36
N LYS A 97 10.52 -19.07 1.59
CA LYS A 97 11.34 -20.16 1.01
C LYS A 97 11.91 -21.11 2.08
N LYS A 98 12.11 -20.59 3.29
CA LYS A 98 12.60 -21.33 4.47
C LYS A 98 11.50 -21.63 5.50
N SER A 99 10.23 -21.49 5.13
CA SER A 99 9.12 -21.82 6.02
C SER A 99 9.18 -23.30 6.39
N PRO A 100 9.09 -23.67 7.68
CA PRO A 100 9.01 -25.06 8.14
C PRO A 100 7.89 -25.88 7.50
N THR A 101 6.78 -25.24 7.15
CA THR A 101 5.62 -25.83 6.49
C THR A 101 5.09 -24.94 5.38
N SER A 102 4.42 -25.54 4.39
CA SER A 102 3.72 -24.83 3.32
C SER A 102 2.23 -24.60 3.60
N ASP A 103 1.65 -25.24 4.63
CA ASP A 103 0.24 -25.03 5.00
C ASP A 103 0.11 -23.81 5.93
N PRO A 104 -0.63 -22.75 5.53
CA PRO A 104 -0.86 -21.57 6.37
C PRO A 104 -1.54 -21.85 7.72
N LYS A 105 -2.13 -23.03 7.90
CA LYS A 105 -2.83 -23.42 9.14
C LYS A 105 -1.96 -24.15 10.15
N GLU A 106 -0.78 -24.60 9.74
CA GLU A 106 0.10 -25.39 10.61
C GLU A 106 0.98 -24.50 11.51
N ALA A 107 1.22 -24.99 12.73
CA ALA A 107 2.15 -24.35 13.65
C ALA A 107 3.57 -24.35 13.04
N GLY A 108 4.12 -23.16 12.82
CA GLY A 108 5.42 -22.97 12.17
C GLY A 108 5.36 -22.44 10.75
N PHE A 109 4.17 -22.18 10.18
CA PHE A 109 4.08 -21.47 8.90
C PHE A 109 4.67 -20.06 9.02
N VAL A 110 5.55 -19.70 8.08
CA VAL A 110 6.08 -18.36 7.94
C VAL A 110 5.67 -17.81 6.56
N PRO A 111 4.89 -16.72 6.50
CA PRO A 111 4.47 -16.14 5.23
C PRO A 111 5.67 -15.56 4.48
N ARG A 112 5.58 -15.55 3.15
CA ARG A 112 6.62 -15.03 2.26
C ARG A 112 6.87 -13.55 2.51
N ALA A 113 5.79 -12.80 2.72
CA ALA A 113 5.82 -11.39 2.99
C ALA A 113 4.71 -11.02 3.97
N ARG A 114 4.90 -9.91 4.67
CA ARG A 114 3.90 -9.23 5.47
C ARG A 114 3.70 -7.85 4.86
N TYR A 115 2.48 -7.55 4.45
CA TYR A 115 2.12 -6.29 3.82
C TYR A 115 1.48 -5.38 4.87
N THR A 116 1.94 -4.14 4.96
CA THR A 116 1.37 -3.12 5.86
C THR A 116 0.92 -1.91 5.03
N GLY A 117 -0.37 -1.57 5.09
CA GLY A 117 -0.94 -0.41 4.42
C GLY A 117 -0.76 0.90 5.19
N HIS A 118 -0.52 1.98 4.46
CA HIS A 118 -0.40 3.34 4.98
C HIS A 118 -1.20 4.31 4.14
N GLU A 119 -2.18 4.99 4.73
CA GLU A 119 -2.82 6.14 4.10
C GLU A 119 -1.81 7.29 3.95
N VAL A 120 -1.72 7.85 2.74
CA VAL A 120 -0.83 8.97 2.44
C VAL A 120 -1.63 10.06 1.74
N LEU A 121 -1.87 11.17 2.45
CA LEU A 121 -2.55 12.33 1.89
C LEU A 121 -1.64 13.04 0.88
N ILE A 122 -2.17 13.28 -0.32
CA ILE A 122 -1.50 14.00 -1.41
C ILE A 122 -2.09 15.41 -1.47
N THR A 123 -1.30 16.40 -1.08
CA THR A 123 -1.66 17.81 -1.25
C THR A 123 -1.48 18.20 -2.71
N ALA A 124 -2.51 18.76 -3.35
CA ALA A 124 -2.42 19.20 -4.74
C ALA A 124 -1.23 20.16 -4.98
N GLY A 125 -0.81 20.29 -6.24
CA GLY A 125 0.32 21.14 -6.61
C GLY A 125 1.65 20.41 -6.48
N GLU A 126 2.56 20.91 -5.66
CA GLU A 126 3.96 20.46 -5.63
C GLU A 126 4.14 18.97 -5.24
N ALA A 127 3.15 18.33 -4.64
CA ALA A 127 3.24 16.91 -4.29
C ALA A 127 3.06 15.98 -5.51
N VAL A 128 2.55 16.48 -6.63
CA VAL A 128 2.37 15.70 -7.86
C VAL A 128 3.48 16.08 -8.83
N LYS A 129 4.41 15.16 -9.10
CA LYS A 129 5.51 15.41 -10.04
C LYS A 129 5.21 14.86 -11.44
N ASP A 130 5.74 15.55 -12.43
CA ASP A 130 5.70 15.17 -13.84
C ASP A 130 6.89 14.30 -14.24
N GLU A 131 8.01 14.39 -13.52
CA GLU A 131 9.21 13.56 -13.67
C GLU A 131 9.45 12.79 -12.37
N TRP A 132 9.67 11.48 -12.47
CA TRP A 132 9.90 10.61 -11.32
C TRP A 132 10.68 9.34 -11.71
N PRO A 133 11.28 8.63 -10.74
CA PRO A 133 12.25 7.56 -11.02
C PRO A 133 11.75 6.43 -11.93
N GLU A 134 10.57 5.86 -11.67
CA GLU A 134 10.03 4.76 -12.49
C GLU A 134 9.06 5.23 -13.60
N LYS A 135 9.07 6.50 -14.02
CA LYS A 135 8.11 7.04 -15.02
C LYS A 135 8.03 6.25 -16.32
N HIS A 136 9.16 5.71 -16.77
CA HIS A 136 9.22 4.93 -18.00
C HIS A 136 8.78 3.47 -17.83
N GLU A 137 8.65 3.00 -16.59
CA GLU A 137 8.22 1.64 -16.26
C GLU A 137 6.77 1.60 -15.75
N ARG A 138 6.22 2.75 -15.34
CA ARG A 138 4.95 2.88 -14.63
C ARG A 138 4.10 4.02 -15.17
N GLU A 139 2.80 3.77 -15.27
CA GLU A 139 1.79 4.80 -15.45
C GLU A 139 1.09 5.05 -14.11
N ARG A 140 1.04 6.31 -13.65
CA ARG A 140 0.21 6.74 -12.52
C ARG A 140 -1.17 7.17 -13.02
N LYS A 141 -2.24 6.73 -12.36
CA LYS A 141 -3.61 7.18 -12.65
C LYS A 141 -4.47 7.32 -11.39
N ALA A 142 -5.31 8.35 -11.35
CA ALA A 142 -6.30 8.58 -10.31
C ALA A 142 -7.61 7.84 -10.62
N PHE A 143 -8.26 7.33 -9.57
CA PHE A 143 -9.51 6.59 -9.61
C PHE A 143 -10.41 7.01 -8.43
N THR A 144 -11.72 6.81 -8.57
CA THR A 144 -12.60 6.80 -7.39
C THR A 144 -12.31 5.57 -6.51
N ILE A 145 -12.76 5.56 -5.25
CA ILE A 145 -12.59 4.39 -4.35
C ILE A 145 -13.14 3.11 -5.01
N GLN A 146 -14.34 3.16 -5.55
CA GLN A 146 -15.00 2.02 -6.20
C GLN A 146 -14.23 1.52 -7.44
N GLN A 147 -13.71 2.45 -8.25
CA GLN A 147 -12.88 2.09 -9.40
C GLN A 147 -11.55 1.48 -8.96
N ALA A 148 -10.91 2.05 -7.93
CA ALA A 148 -9.65 1.56 -7.39
C ALA A 148 -9.81 0.14 -6.82
N GLU A 149 -10.86 -0.12 -6.03
CA GLU A 149 -11.16 -1.45 -5.50
C GLU A 149 -11.22 -2.49 -6.62
N LYS A 150 -12.04 -2.22 -7.65
CA LYS A 150 -12.19 -3.09 -8.82
C LYS A 150 -10.87 -3.33 -9.56
N LYS A 151 -10.00 -2.31 -9.63
CA LYS A 151 -8.66 -2.45 -10.24
C LYS A 151 -7.72 -3.32 -9.42
N LEU A 152 -7.94 -3.44 -8.12
CA LEU A 152 -7.06 -4.16 -7.18
C LEU A 152 -7.46 -5.63 -6.97
N GLU A 153 -8.67 -6.05 -7.34
CA GLU A 153 -9.22 -7.42 -7.14
C GLU A 153 -8.25 -8.57 -7.47
N TRP A 154 -7.41 -8.39 -8.49
CA TRP A 154 -6.46 -9.42 -8.94
C TRP A 154 -5.29 -9.65 -7.98
N ARG A 155 -5.00 -8.72 -7.08
CA ARG A 155 -3.88 -8.76 -6.14
C ARG A 155 -4.41 -8.84 -4.71
N LYS A 156 -4.89 -10.03 -4.33
CA LYS A 156 -5.61 -10.33 -3.08
C LYS A 156 -5.06 -9.61 -1.83
N ASP A 157 -3.77 -9.71 -1.55
CA ASP A 157 -3.18 -9.14 -0.31
C ASP A 157 -3.33 -7.61 -0.27
N VAL A 158 -3.05 -6.94 -1.40
CA VAL A 158 -3.21 -5.48 -1.56
C VAL A 158 -4.68 -5.09 -1.59
N HIS A 159 -5.53 -5.90 -2.23
CA HIS A 159 -6.97 -5.68 -2.27
C HIS A 159 -7.59 -5.73 -0.87
N THR A 160 -7.22 -6.72 -0.05
CA THR A 160 -7.69 -6.84 1.33
C THR A 160 -7.28 -5.64 2.18
N ILE A 161 -6.04 -5.15 2.04
CA ILE A 161 -5.60 -3.91 2.70
C ILE A 161 -6.49 -2.73 2.27
N PHE A 162 -6.72 -2.58 0.96
CA PHE A 162 -7.55 -1.51 0.44
C PHE A 162 -9.00 -1.58 0.94
N GLN A 163 -9.60 -2.77 1.00
CA GLN A 163 -10.95 -2.97 1.52
C GLN A 163 -11.05 -2.61 3.00
N ARG A 164 -10.07 -2.99 3.83
CA ARG A 164 -10.03 -2.63 5.25
C ARG A 164 -9.91 -1.12 5.45
N TRP A 165 -9.05 -0.48 4.66
CA TRP A 165 -8.92 0.97 4.64
C TRP A 165 -10.23 1.65 4.22
N ALA A 166 -10.83 1.23 3.10
CA ALA A 166 -12.06 1.81 2.58
C ALA A 166 -13.25 1.64 3.54
N ALA A 167 -13.33 0.50 4.25
CA ALA A 167 -14.35 0.26 5.26
C ALA A 167 -14.27 1.22 6.47
N GLY A 168 -13.11 1.83 6.71
CA GLY A 168 -12.92 2.84 7.76
C GLY A 168 -13.29 4.26 7.35
N ILE A 169 -13.59 4.51 6.07
CA ILE A 169 -13.98 5.83 5.57
C ILE A 169 -15.43 6.11 6.00
N PRO A 170 -15.69 7.25 6.67
CA PRO A 170 -17.05 7.65 7.03
C PRO A 170 -17.98 7.69 5.80
N LYS A 171 -19.22 7.17 5.95
CA LYS A 171 -20.16 7.02 4.82
C LYS A 171 -20.61 8.35 4.22
N ASP A 172 -20.47 9.44 4.95
CA ASP A 172 -20.70 10.82 4.54
C ASP A 172 -19.57 11.41 3.67
N THR A 173 -18.45 10.69 3.53
CA THR A 173 -17.29 11.08 2.70
C THR A 173 -17.13 10.22 1.42
N GLN A 174 -18.02 9.25 1.19
CA GLN A 174 -17.97 8.32 0.04
C GLN A 174 -18.83 8.76 -1.15
#